data_AF-A0A7M7P689-F1
#
_entry.id   AF-A0A7M7P689-F1
#
_cell.length_a   1.000
_cell.length_b   1.000
_cell.length_c   1.000
_cell.angle_alpha   90.00
_cell.angle_beta   90.00
_cell.angle_gamma   90.00
#
_symmetry.space_group_name_H-M   'P 1'
#
loop_
_entity.id
_entity.type
_entity.pdbx_description
1 polymer ?
#
loop_
_entity_poly.entity_id
_entity_poly.type
_entity_poly.pdbx_seq_one_letter_code
_entity_poly.pdbx_strand_id
1 'polypeptide(L)'
;MALGWTDIGRRKILKYLNTSTTFRIFRRDIDPENYKFGTNLSTIMEHNQTNVLPSPVGHRCAVVGNSGILLSSLCGREVDDHDFVFRLNLAPVDGEFSRDVGSKVDLITVNRMQLLALAKLSKDLNTTVQGWMYINRLNNTVTDSSIVWFPKGFPEKLSQIAVSFRDTLQLQPAWAYSPESLMYLASK
;
A
#
# COMPACT_ATOMS: atom_id res chain seq x y z
N MET A 1 -28.36 9.20 11.06
CA MET A 1 -27.73 10.06 12.10
C MET A 1 -26.19 9.99 12.13
N ALA A 2 -25.52 9.14 11.34
CA ALA A 2 -24.05 8.98 11.34
C ALA A 2 -23.26 9.93 10.42
N LEU A 3 -23.92 10.68 9.53
CA LEU A 3 -23.26 11.54 8.52
C LEU A 3 -22.57 12.78 9.11
N GLY A 4 -22.89 13.18 10.34
CA GLY A 4 -22.31 14.38 10.97
C GLY A 4 -20.92 14.17 11.59
N TRP A 5 -20.57 12.93 11.98
CA TRP A 5 -19.34 12.64 12.72
C TRP A 5 -18.13 12.39 11.80
N THR A 6 -18.35 11.71 10.68
CA THR A 6 -17.33 11.44 9.65
C THR A 6 -16.78 12.74 9.06
N ASP A 7 -17.64 13.75 8.92
CA ASP A 7 -17.33 15.01 8.27
C ASP A 7 -16.51 15.96 9.18
N ILE A 8 -16.78 15.95 10.50
CA ILE A 8 -15.98 16.70 11.48
C ILE A 8 -14.57 16.10 11.60
N GLY A 9 -14.46 14.77 11.66
CA GLY A 9 -13.17 14.08 11.68
C GLY A 9 -12.33 14.40 10.45
N ARG A 10 -12.92 14.27 9.26
CA ARG A 10 -12.27 14.62 7.98
C ARG A 10 -11.78 16.07 7.98
N ARG A 11 -12.62 17.04 8.37
CA ARG A 11 -12.24 18.45 8.43
C ARG A 11 -11.08 18.70 9.39
N LYS A 12 -11.03 18.02 10.54
CA LYS A 12 -9.91 18.15 11.48
C LYS A 12 -8.62 17.60 10.89
N ILE A 13 -8.67 16.43 10.25
CA ILE A 13 -7.51 15.78 9.65
C ILE A 13 -6.94 16.59 8.48
N LEU A 14 -7.80 17.14 7.62
CA LEU A 14 -7.39 17.94 6.45
C LEU A 14 -6.70 19.27 6.82
N LYS A 15 -6.73 19.69 8.09
CA LYS A 15 -5.90 20.81 8.58
C LYS A 15 -4.42 20.46 8.65
N TYR A 16 -4.10 19.17 8.80
CA TYR A 16 -2.73 18.67 8.96
C TYR A 16 -2.25 17.87 7.75
N LEU A 17 -3.17 17.20 7.05
CA LEU A 17 -2.84 16.38 5.88
C LEU A 17 -3.34 17.04 4.59
N ASN A 18 -2.42 17.31 3.69
CA ASN A 18 -2.74 17.64 2.30
C ASN A 18 -2.72 16.37 1.46
N THR A 19 -3.90 15.91 1.03
CA THR A 19 -4.07 14.67 0.25
C THR A 19 -3.31 14.69 -1.07
N SER A 20 -3.04 15.86 -1.64
CA SER A 20 -2.30 16.00 -2.90
C SER A 20 -0.80 15.81 -2.75
N THR A 21 -0.24 15.96 -1.54
CA THR A 21 1.20 15.83 -1.26
C THR A 21 1.54 14.73 -0.25
N THR A 22 0.55 14.17 0.45
CA THR A 22 0.75 13.12 1.46
C THR A 22 0.92 11.73 0.84
N PHE A 23 0.21 11.49 -0.26
CA PHE A 23 0.07 10.16 -0.86
C PHE A 23 0.02 10.28 -2.39
N ARG A 24 0.99 9.67 -3.07
CA ARG A 24 1.12 9.68 -4.53
C ARG A 24 1.22 8.26 -5.05
N ILE A 25 0.31 7.89 -5.96
CA ILE A 25 0.30 6.59 -6.64
C ILE A 25 0.93 6.80 -8.02
N PHE A 26 1.99 6.08 -8.36
CA PHE A 26 2.49 6.06 -9.73
C PHE A 26 1.43 5.50 -10.67
N ARG A 27 1.24 6.16 -11.81
CA ARG A 27 0.33 5.64 -12.83
C ARG A 27 0.89 4.31 -13.35
N ARG A 28 -0.02 3.37 -13.61
CA ARG A 28 0.34 2.00 -14.01
C ARG A 28 1.03 1.92 -15.37
N ASP A 29 0.88 2.95 -16.20
CA ASP A 29 1.54 3.08 -17.50
C ASP A 29 2.99 3.57 -17.42
N ILE A 30 3.46 3.97 -16.23
CA ILE A 30 4.84 4.42 -16.04
C ILE A 30 5.71 3.23 -15.67
N ASP A 31 6.74 2.99 -16.49
CA ASP A 31 7.76 1.99 -16.19
C ASP A 31 8.47 2.34 -14.86
N PRO A 32 8.57 1.39 -13.90
CA PRO A 32 9.27 1.59 -12.63
C PRO A 32 10.71 2.09 -12.73
N GLU A 33 11.43 1.78 -13.82
CA GLU A 33 12.78 2.29 -14.09
C GLU A 33 12.81 3.81 -14.27
N ASN A 34 11.68 4.39 -14.68
CA ASN A 34 11.52 5.80 -15.01
C ASN A 34 10.82 6.61 -13.90
N TYR A 35 10.57 6.02 -12.73
CA TYR A 35 9.95 6.73 -11.61
C TYR A 35 10.78 7.94 -11.17
N LYS A 36 10.15 9.11 -11.18
CA LYS A 36 10.69 10.36 -10.67
C LYS A 36 9.95 10.78 -9.40
N PHE A 37 10.69 10.85 -8.29
CA PHE A 37 10.15 11.20 -6.99
C PHE A 37 10.18 12.71 -6.78
N GLY A 38 9.01 13.33 -6.65
CA GLY A 38 8.88 14.71 -6.17
C GLY A 38 8.66 14.75 -4.66
N THR A 39 9.27 15.72 -3.98
CA THR A 39 9.12 15.96 -2.53
C THR A 39 8.09 17.05 -2.23
N ASN A 40 7.72 17.87 -3.22
CA ASN A 40 6.76 18.97 -3.09
C ASN A 40 5.80 18.99 -4.30
N LEU A 41 4.74 19.79 -4.21
CA LEU A 41 3.69 19.78 -5.25
C LEU A 41 4.20 20.19 -6.63
N SER A 42 5.11 21.16 -6.72
CA SER A 42 5.63 21.63 -8.01
C SER A 42 6.40 20.53 -8.74
N THR A 43 7.35 19.87 -8.06
CA THR A 43 8.11 18.75 -8.63
C THR A 43 7.23 17.56 -8.97
N ILE A 44 6.24 17.25 -8.12
CA ILE A 44 5.26 16.18 -8.38
C ILE A 44 4.45 16.45 -9.66
N MET A 45 3.99 17.70 -9.83
CA MET A 45 3.21 18.11 -11.01
C MET A 45 4.07 18.14 -12.27
N GLU A 46 5.30 18.64 -12.18
CA GLU A 46 6.27 18.68 -13.28
C GLU A 46 6.56 17.27 -13.83
N HIS A 47 6.74 16.29 -12.95
CA HIS A 47 6.98 14.90 -13.39
C HIS A 47 5.76 14.28 -14.08
N ASN A 48 4.54 14.63 -13.67
CA ASN A 48 3.29 14.12 -14.24
C ASN A 48 3.19 12.57 -14.34
N GLN A 49 3.72 11.88 -13.33
CA GLN A 49 3.78 10.42 -13.26
C GLN A 49 2.84 9.81 -12.21
N THR A 50 2.18 10.62 -11.40
CA THR A 50 1.45 10.17 -10.22
C THR A 50 0.03 10.71 -10.14
N ASN A 51 -0.84 9.95 -9.50
CA ASN A 51 -2.23 10.29 -9.18
C ASN A 51 -2.43 10.33 -7.65
N VAL A 52 -3.50 10.98 -7.21
CA VAL A 52 -4.04 10.81 -5.85
C VAL A 52 -4.96 9.59 -5.82
N LEU A 53 -5.36 9.13 -4.62
CA LEU A 53 -6.45 8.15 -4.51
C LEU A 53 -7.70 8.71 -5.23
N PRO A 54 -8.30 7.96 -6.17
CA PRO A 54 -9.48 8.42 -6.88
C PRO A 54 -10.63 8.65 -5.90
N SER A 55 -11.22 9.84 -5.94
CA SER A 55 -12.42 10.15 -5.16
C SER A 55 -13.67 9.92 -6.02
N PRO A 56 -14.71 9.26 -5.49
CA PRO A 56 -14.76 8.63 -4.17
C PRO A 56 -14.11 7.24 -4.17
N VAL A 57 -13.29 6.96 -3.15
CA VAL A 57 -12.87 5.61 -2.79
C VAL A 57 -14.08 4.89 -2.16
N GLY A 58 -15.07 4.55 -2.98
CA GLY A 58 -16.33 3.96 -2.52
C GLY A 58 -17.09 4.77 -1.44
N HIS A 59 -18.17 4.21 -0.93
CA HIS A 59 -18.91 4.74 0.22
C HIS A 59 -18.57 4.00 1.52
N ARG A 60 -18.03 2.77 1.44
CA ARG A 60 -17.64 1.92 2.58
C ARG A 60 -16.20 1.46 2.44
N CYS A 61 -15.36 1.80 3.40
CA CYS A 61 -13.97 1.36 3.48
C CYS A 61 -13.74 0.47 4.69
N ALA A 62 -12.93 -0.58 4.56
CA ALA A 62 -12.40 -1.34 5.68
C ALA A 62 -10.91 -1.00 5.89
N VAL A 63 -10.51 -0.79 7.14
CA VAL A 63 -9.09 -0.69 7.52
C VAL A 63 -8.78 -1.86 8.45
N VAL A 64 -8.03 -2.83 7.94
CA VAL A 64 -7.75 -4.08 8.65
C VAL A 64 -6.37 -4.00 9.29
N GLY A 65 -6.34 -3.92 10.61
CA GLY A 65 -5.11 -4.06 11.40
C GLY A 65 -4.68 -5.52 11.55
N ASN A 66 -3.52 -5.76 12.16
CA ASN A 66 -2.93 -7.10 12.29
C ASN A 66 -3.06 -7.67 13.72
N SER A 67 -4.09 -7.25 14.46
CA SER A 67 -4.29 -7.69 15.85
C SER A 67 -4.80 -9.13 15.90
N GLY A 68 -4.31 -9.91 16.87
CA GLY A 68 -4.76 -11.29 17.10
C GLY A 68 -6.24 -11.42 17.48
N ILE A 69 -6.92 -10.30 17.80
CA ILE A 69 -8.38 -10.28 18.03
C ILE A 69 -9.18 -10.73 16.80
N LEU A 70 -8.58 -10.66 15.60
CA LEU A 70 -9.24 -11.11 14.38
C LEU A 70 -9.32 -12.64 14.30
N LEU A 71 -8.48 -13.38 15.03
CA LEU A 71 -8.49 -14.85 14.98
C LEU A 71 -9.83 -15.40 15.47
N SER A 72 -10.42 -16.31 14.70
CA SER A 72 -11.76 -16.89 14.93
C SER A 72 -12.91 -15.88 14.94
N SER A 73 -12.70 -14.66 14.44
CA SER A 73 -13.76 -13.64 14.37
C SER A 73 -14.78 -13.89 13.26
N LEU A 74 -14.40 -14.65 12.21
CA LEU A 74 -15.20 -14.85 11.00
C LEU A 74 -15.57 -13.55 10.26
N CYS A 75 -14.86 -12.45 10.52
CA CYS A 75 -15.13 -11.14 9.91
C CYS A 75 -14.79 -11.07 8.42
N GLY A 76 -14.16 -12.10 7.83
CA GLY A 76 -13.57 -11.99 6.50
C GLY A 76 -14.57 -11.63 5.40
N ARG A 77 -15.79 -12.18 5.47
CA ARG A 77 -16.87 -11.85 4.53
C ARG A 77 -17.35 -10.40 4.67
N GLU A 78 -17.43 -9.89 5.90
CA GLU A 78 -17.81 -8.50 6.16
C GLU A 78 -16.73 -7.54 5.65
N VAL A 79 -15.45 -7.88 5.86
CA VAL A 79 -14.32 -7.11 5.32
C VAL A 79 -14.38 -7.03 3.80
N ASP A 80 -14.55 -8.17 3.12
CA ASP A 80 -14.53 -8.23 1.65
C ASP A 80 -15.75 -7.53 0.99
N ASP A 81 -16.84 -7.31 1.74
CA ASP A 81 -18.03 -6.56 1.30
C ASP A 81 -17.82 -5.03 1.21
N HIS A 82 -16.68 -4.52 1.70
CA HIS A 82 -16.36 -3.09 1.59
C HIS A 82 -15.89 -2.73 0.18
N ASP A 83 -16.18 -1.50 -0.27
CA ASP A 83 -15.78 -1.01 -1.58
C ASP A 83 -14.25 -0.96 -1.74
N PHE A 84 -13.56 -0.63 -0.64
CA PHE A 84 -12.11 -0.51 -0.60
C PHE A 84 -11.53 -1.00 0.74
N VAL A 85 -10.48 -1.82 0.68
CA VAL A 85 -9.85 -2.46 1.84
C VAL A 85 -8.38 -2.04 1.95
N PHE A 86 -8.08 -1.35 3.05
CA PHE A 86 -6.73 -1.00 3.47
C PHE A 86 -6.16 -2.11 4.38
N ARG A 87 -4.94 -2.56 4.08
CA ARG A 87 -4.18 -3.52 4.88
C ARG A 87 -2.80 -2.98 5.24
N LEU A 88 -2.19 -3.59 6.25
CA LEU A 88 -0.93 -3.10 6.82
C LEU A 88 0.17 -4.15 6.77
N ASN A 89 1.37 -3.72 6.38
CA ASN A 89 2.62 -4.48 6.48
C ASN A 89 2.57 -5.89 5.85
N LEU A 90 2.03 -6.05 4.65
CA LEU A 90 2.00 -7.35 3.92
C LEU A 90 1.52 -8.52 4.78
N ALA A 91 0.50 -8.28 5.62
CA ALA A 91 -0.14 -9.32 6.42
C ALA A 91 -0.80 -10.36 5.51
N PRO A 92 -0.73 -11.66 5.85
CA PRO A 92 -1.36 -12.71 5.05
C PRO A 92 -2.88 -12.58 5.07
N VAL A 93 -3.51 -12.90 3.94
CA VAL A 93 -4.96 -12.79 3.70
C VAL A 93 -5.56 -14.08 3.14
N ASP A 94 -4.71 -15.10 2.97
CA ASP A 94 -5.02 -16.38 2.36
C ASP A 94 -5.12 -17.51 3.40
N GLY A 95 -5.39 -18.72 2.91
CA GLY A 95 -5.41 -19.93 3.73
C GLY A 95 -6.36 -19.84 4.92
N GLU A 96 -5.87 -20.24 6.10
CA GLU A 96 -6.65 -20.28 7.35
C GLU A 96 -7.13 -18.90 7.81
N PHE A 97 -6.43 -17.83 7.44
CA PHE A 97 -6.77 -16.47 7.88
C PHE A 97 -7.91 -15.85 7.07
N SER A 98 -8.11 -16.28 5.82
CA SER A 98 -9.09 -15.69 4.90
C SER A 98 -10.51 -15.60 5.47
N ARG A 99 -10.91 -16.58 6.30
CA ARG A 99 -12.23 -16.60 6.96
C ARG A 99 -12.40 -15.47 7.97
N ASP A 100 -11.32 -15.06 8.60
CA ASP A 100 -11.29 -14.07 9.66
C ASP A 100 -11.00 -12.67 9.13
N VAL A 101 -10.05 -12.55 8.20
CA VAL A 101 -9.53 -11.25 7.75
C VAL A 101 -9.94 -10.88 6.33
N GLY A 102 -10.58 -11.79 5.60
CA GLY A 102 -10.95 -11.58 4.20
C GLY A 102 -9.74 -11.68 3.26
N SER A 103 -10.01 -11.65 1.96
CA SER A 103 -9.04 -11.82 0.88
C SER A 103 -8.82 -10.54 0.06
N LYS A 104 -9.73 -9.56 0.13
CA LYS A 104 -9.65 -8.34 -0.67
C LYS A 104 -8.53 -7.42 -0.18
N VAL A 105 -7.70 -6.94 -1.12
CA VAL A 105 -6.56 -6.04 -0.85
C VAL A 105 -6.49 -4.96 -1.92
N ASP A 106 -7.07 -3.78 -1.65
CA ASP A 106 -6.98 -2.65 -2.58
C ASP A 106 -5.74 -1.79 -2.31
N LEU A 107 -5.39 -1.59 -1.04
CA LEU A 107 -4.17 -0.90 -0.64
C LEU A 107 -3.50 -1.64 0.51
N ILE A 108 -2.19 -1.83 0.40
CA ILE A 108 -1.39 -2.43 1.47
C ILE A 108 -0.11 -1.64 1.73
N THR A 109 0.19 -1.41 3.01
CA THR A 109 1.46 -0.75 3.38
C THR A 109 2.61 -1.75 3.44
N VAL A 110 3.80 -1.26 3.13
CA VAL A 110 5.07 -1.98 3.33
C VAL A 110 5.97 -1.10 4.18
N ASN A 111 6.49 -1.63 5.27
CA ASN A 111 7.46 -0.89 6.09
C ASN A 111 8.89 -1.01 5.53
N ARG A 112 9.83 -0.19 6.04
CA ARG A 112 11.23 -0.18 5.58
C ARG A 112 11.92 -1.53 5.69
N MET A 113 11.68 -2.29 6.76
CA MET A 113 12.34 -3.59 6.95
C MET A 113 11.84 -4.61 5.92
N GLN A 114 10.53 -4.65 5.67
CA GLN A 114 9.96 -5.48 4.61
C GLN A 114 10.43 -5.03 3.22
N LEU A 115 10.48 -3.72 2.96
CA LEU A 115 10.99 -3.18 1.71
C LEU A 115 12.46 -3.59 1.47
N LEU A 116 13.30 -3.53 2.50
CA LEU A 116 14.69 -3.98 2.42
C LEU A 116 14.82 -5.49 2.24
N ALA A 117 13.95 -6.27 2.90
CA ALA A 117 13.89 -7.71 2.71
C ALA A 117 13.49 -8.04 1.26
N LEU A 118 12.50 -7.36 0.70
CA LEU A 118 12.10 -7.46 -0.71
C LEU A 118 13.27 -7.14 -1.64
N ALA A 119 13.98 -6.02 -1.42
CA ALA A 119 15.12 -5.64 -2.25
C ALA A 119 16.35 -6.55 -2.12
N LYS A 120 16.49 -7.27 -1.00
CA LYS A 120 17.55 -8.26 -0.83
C LYS A 120 17.16 -9.56 -1.50
N LEU A 121 15.97 -10.05 -1.19
CA LEU A 121 15.44 -11.29 -1.73
C LEU A 121 15.22 -11.21 -3.23
N SER A 122 14.91 -10.02 -3.79
CA SER A 122 14.81 -9.76 -5.23
C SER A 122 16.04 -10.18 -6.03
N LYS A 123 17.22 -10.21 -5.39
CA LYS A 123 18.47 -10.64 -6.02
C LYS A 123 18.68 -12.15 -5.97
N ASP A 124 17.98 -12.84 -5.07
CA ASP A 124 18.17 -14.24 -4.69
C ASP A 124 16.86 -15.07 -4.87
N LEU A 125 15.88 -14.56 -5.64
CA LEU A 125 14.48 -15.03 -5.63
C LEU A 125 14.29 -16.52 -5.94
N ASN A 126 15.23 -17.12 -6.68
CA ASN A 126 15.18 -18.53 -7.06
C ASN A 126 16.19 -19.43 -6.33
N THR A 127 17.01 -18.89 -5.41
CA THR A 127 18.15 -19.63 -4.86
C THR A 127 18.01 -19.98 -3.38
N THR A 128 17.02 -19.43 -2.65
CA THR A 128 16.84 -19.68 -1.22
C THR A 128 15.39 -20.04 -0.84
N VAL A 129 15.23 -20.99 0.09
CA VAL A 129 13.91 -21.37 0.65
C VAL A 129 13.18 -20.17 1.26
N GLN A 130 13.93 -19.27 1.91
CA GLN A 130 13.37 -18.05 2.50
C GLN A 130 12.85 -17.08 1.45
N GLY A 131 13.55 -16.93 0.32
CA GLY A 131 13.07 -16.17 -0.83
C GLY A 131 11.75 -16.73 -1.36
N TRP A 132 11.69 -18.04 -1.61
CA TRP A 132 10.50 -18.70 -2.13
C TRP A 132 9.27 -18.58 -1.20
N MET A 133 9.44 -18.82 0.11
CA MET A 133 8.35 -18.66 1.09
C MET A 133 7.80 -17.23 1.13
N TYR A 134 8.69 -16.25 0.99
CA TYR A 134 8.31 -14.85 0.99
C TYR A 134 7.57 -14.46 -0.30
N ILE A 135 8.01 -14.97 -1.45
CA ILE A 135 7.34 -14.78 -2.75
C ILE A 135 5.91 -15.32 -2.72
N ASN A 136 5.72 -16.56 -2.26
CA ASN A 136 4.38 -17.14 -2.21
C ASN A 136 3.45 -16.32 -1.35
N ARG A 137 3.93 -15.81 -0.22
CA ARG A 137 3.14 -14.89 0.61
C ARG A 137 2.76 -13.62 -0.15
N LEU A 138 3.68 -13.04 -0.91
CA LEU A 138 3.41 -11.84 -1.71
C LEU A 138 2.38 -12.12 -2.81
N ASN A 139 2.57 -13.18 -3.59
CA ASN A 139 1.67 -13.57 -4.67
C ASN A 139 0.25 -13.87 -4.17
N ASN A 140 0.12 -14.39 -2.95
CA ASN A 140 -1.19 -14.65 -2.34
C ASN A 140 -1.82 -13.42 -1.67
N THR A 141 -1.06 -12.33 -1.50
CA THR A 141 -1.53 -11.11 -0.79
C THR A 141 -1.73 -9.93 -1.73
N VAL A 142 -0.87 -9.77 -2.73
CA VAL A 142 -0.84 -8.61 -3.64
C VAL A 142 -1.23 -9.08 -5.02
N THR A 143 -2.12 -8.33 -5.66
CA THR A 143 -2.56 -8.59 -7.05
C THR A 143 -2.22 -7.39 -7.93
N ASP A 144 -2.36 -7.53 -9.25
CA ASP A 144 -2.19 -6.40 -10.17
C ASP A 144 -3.15 -5.25 -9.87
N SER A 145 -4.35 -5.50 -9.33
CA SER A 145 -5.29 -4.42 -8.98
C SER A 145 -4.89 -3.66 -7.71
N SER A 146 -4.04 -4.25 -6.86
CA SER A 146 -3.62 -3.69 -5.58
C SER A 146 -2.72 -2.45 -5.73
N ILE A 147 -2.70 -1.62 -4.68
CA ILE A 147 -1.77 -0.51 -4.48
C ILE A 147 -0.82 -0.86 -3.34
N VAL A 148 0.48 -0.91 -3.61
CA VAL A 148 1.53 -1.14 -2.62
C VAL A 148 2.11 0.20 -2.18
N TRP A 149 1.90 0.57 -0.93
CA TRP A 149 2.29 1.87 -0.39
C TRP A 149 3.49 1.81 0.54
N PHE A 150 4.50 2.62 0.25
CA PHE A 150 5.62 2.89 1.15
C PHE A 150 5.45 4.26 1.86
N PRO A 151 5.02 4.29 3.14
CA PRO A 151 4.66 5.52 3.84
C PRO A 151 5.85 6.30 4.44
N LYS A 152 7.05 5.71 4.49
CA LYS A 152 8.25 6.41 4.99
C LYS A 152 8.95 7.09 3.81
N GLY A 153 9.25 8.38 3.93
CA GLY A 153 9.86 9.16 2.84
C GLY A 153 11.21 8.60 2.34
N PHE A 154 11.63 9.08 1.16
CA PHE A 154 12.84 8.68 0.42
C PHE A 154 12.91 7.21 -0.04
N PRO A 155 12.12 6.87 -1.08
CA PRO A 155 11.98 5.50 -1.60
C PRO A 155 13.04 5.13 -2.67
N GLU A 156 14.33 5.41 -2.45
CA GLU A 156 15.38 5.12 -3.45
C GLU A 156 15.41 3.64 -3.92
N LYS A 157 14.91 2.72 -3.08
CA LYS A 157 14.82 1.29 -3.39
C LYS A 157 13.49 0.87 -4.02
N LEU A 158 12.49 1.74 -4.05
CA LEU A 158 11.15 1.39 -4.53
C LEU A 158 11.16 1.06 -6.02
N SER A 159 11.86 1.84 -6.84
CA SER A 159 12.02 1.54 -8.27
C SER A 159 12.63 0.16 -8.49
N GLN A 160 13.73 -0.17 -7.79
CA GLN A 160 14.40 -1.47 -7.91
C GLN A 160 13.50 -2.64 -7.51
N ILE A 161 12.68 -2.47 -6.47
CA ILE A 161 11.75 -3.50 -6.02
C ILE A 161 10.59 -3.63 -7.01
N ALA A 162 10.04 -2.52 -7.48
CA ALA A 162 8.97 -2.51 -8.46
C ALA A 162 9.40 -3.19 -9.77
N VAL A 163 10.64 -2.95 -10.24
CA VAL A 163 11.27 -3.68 -11.34
C VAL A 163 11.35 -5.18 -11.05
N SER A 164 11.81 -5.58 -9.86
CA SER A 164 11.89 -7.00 -9.51
C SER A 164 10.53 -7.69 -9.43
N PHE A 165 9.49 -7.00 -8.94
CA PHE A 165 8.12 -7.53 -8.93
C PHE A 165 7.64 -7.80 -10.35
N ARG A 166 7.85 -6.84 -11.25
CA ARG A 166 7.54 -7.00 -12.67
C ARG A 166 8.29 -8.18 -13.29
N ASP A 167 9.61 -8.18 -13.16
CA ASP A 167 10.47 -9.08 -13.95
C ASP A 167 10.53 -10.49 -13.38
N THR A 168 10.42 -10.64 -12.06
CA THR A 168 10.52 -11.96 -11.41
C THR A 168 9.19 -12.53 -10.98
N LEU A 169 8.29 -11.71 -10.44
CA LEU A 169 7.00 -12.19 -9.94
C LEU A 169 5.90 -12.13 -11.00
N GLN A 170 6.18 -11.50 -12.14
CA GLN A 170 5.17 -11.19 -13.17
C GLN A 170 3.96 -10.45 -12.58
N LEU A 171 4.22 -9.61 -11.55
CA LEU A 171 3.21 -8.89 -10.80
C LEU A 171 3.49 -7.39 -10.89
N GLN A 172 2.49 -6.60 -11.28
CA GLN A 172 2.61 -5.16 -11.48
C GLN A 172 1.52 -4.40 -10.71
N PRO A 173 1.59 -4.37 -9.36
CA PRO A 173 0.70 -3.53 -8.59
C PRO A 173 1.03 -2.05 -8.83
N ALA A 174 0.10 -1.16 -8.49
CA ALA A 174 0.42 0.26 -8.49
C ALA A 174 1.29 0.56 -7.28
N TRP A 175 2.36 1.34 -7.46
CA TRP A 175 3.26 1.71 -6.39
C TRP A 175 2.92 3.09 -5.86
N ALA A 176 2.84 3.25 -4.54
CA ALA A 176 2.58 4.52 -3.91
C ALA A 176 3.70 4.92 -2.94
N TYR A 177 3.98 6.21 -2.84
CA TYR A 177 4.94 6.78 -1.91
C TYR A 177 4.41 8.06 -1.25
N SER A 178 5.06 8.46 -0.15
CA SER A 178 4.78 9.71 0.57
C SER A 178 5.93 10.73 0.39
N PRO A 179 5.71 11.83 -0.36
CA PRO A 179 6.68 12.90 -0.63
C PRO A 179 7.31 13.58 0.60
N GLU A 180 6.52 13.84 1.64
CA GLU A 180 6.97 14.31 2.94
C GLU A 180 6.50 13.28 3.96
N SER A 181 7.44 12.60 4.63
CA SER A 181 7.09 11.50 5.53
C SER A 181 6.04 11.95 6.55
N LEU A 182 4.96 11.20 6.70
CA LEU A 182 3.93 11.36 7.75
C LEU A 182 4.52 11.53 9.17
N MET A 183 5.79 11.18 9.36
CA MET A 183 6.59 11.38 10.58
C MET A 183 6.80 12.87 10.93
N TYR A 184 6.99 13.78 9.97
CA TYR A 184 7.21 15.21 10.26
C TYR A 184 5.92 15.90 10.73
N LEU A 185 4.77 15.39 10.30
CA LEU A 185 3.45 15.89 10.71
C LEU A 185 3.04 15.39 12.10
N ALA A 186 3.63 14.30 12.59
CA ALA A 186 3.41 13.81 13.96
C ALA A 186 4.36 14.44 14.99
N SER A 187 5.36 15.23 14.54
CA SER A 187 6.33 15.92 15.40
C SER A 187 6.04 17.41 15.63
N LYS A 188 4.90 17.91 15.13
CA LYS A 188 4.35 19.25 15.42
C LYS A 188 3.04 19.09 16.18
#